data_AF-A0A933P3F3-F1
#
_entry.id   AF-A0A933P3F3-F1
#
_cell.length_a   1.000
_cell.length_b   1.000
_cell.length_c   1.000
_cell.angle_alpha   90.00
_cell.angle_beta   90.00
_cell.angle_gamma   90.00
#
_symmetry.space_group_name_H-M   'P 1'
#
loop_
_entity.id
_entity.type
_entity.pdbx_description
1 polymer ?
#
loop_
_entity_poly.entity_id
_entity_poly.type
_entity_poly.pdbx_seq_one_letter_code
_entity_poly.pdbx_strand_id
1 'polypeptide(L)'
;MRCSRVVAAFAVALSSLVLVPAAANAGGGGGGTVAGPCGRLSGVTASPTVTISKGVATPLSLKGSIVNCSIYQQRYWINVDEPTPVNPNCSAKALYFPNSIWSSGSSQSFSVSTSIVPAGATSFAGCAGTHTVRLTLKDRSFGYVQQVVTLTYTVVVK
;
A
#
# COMPACT_ATOMS: atom_id res chain seq x y z
N MET A 1 54.80 -33.29 -5.27
CA MET A 1 53.80 -32.56 -6.10
C MET A 1 52.41 -33.11 -5.82
N ARG A 2 51.58 -32.34 -5.11
CA ARG A 2 50.12 -32.20 -5.33
C ARG A 2 49.57 -31.32 -4.20
N CYS A 3 49.25 -30.09 -4.59
CA CYS A 3 48.50 -29.10 -3.84
C CYS A 3 47.14 -29.70 -3.45
N SER A 4 46.78 -29.72 -2.16
CA SER A 4 45.38 -29.87 -1.74
C SER A 4 45.02 -28.65 -0.90
N ARG A 5 44.04 -27.92 -1.44
CA ARG A 5 43.59 -26.62 -0.97
C ARG A 5 42.80 -26.76 0.33
N VAL A 6 43.10 -25.84 1.24
CA VAL A 6 42.30 -25.50 2.41
C VAL A 6 40.90 -25.10 1.95
N VAL A 7 39.87 -25.82 2.41
CA VAL A 7 38.48 -25.35 2.35
C VAL A 7 38.10 -25.00 3.78
N ALA A 8 38.28 -23.72 4.13
CA ALA A 8 37.68 -23.15 5.33
C ALA A 8 36.17 -23.00 5.07
N ALA A 9 35.36 -23.72 5.84
CA ALA A 9 33.92 -23.55 5.84
C ALA A 9 33.57 -22.18 6.44
N PHE A 10 33.22 -21.21 5.60
CA PHE A 10 32.57 -19.98 6.05
C PHE A 10 31.09 -20.29 6.30
N ALA A 11 30.74 -20.50 7.56
CA ALA A 11 29.36 -20.44 8.01
C ALA A 11 28.90 -18.97 7.96
N VAL A 12 28.30 -18.56 6.84
CA VAL A 12 27.55 -17.31 6.80
C VAL A 12 26.22 -17.57 7.52
N ALA A 13 26.15 -17.13 8.77
CA ALA A 13 24.89 -16.93 9.46
C ALA A 13 24.09 -15.92 8.63
N LEU A 14 23.14 -16.41 7.83
CA LEU A 14 22.08 -15.61 7.25
C LEU A 14 21.16 -15.18 8.39
N SER A 15 21.58 -14.11 9.06
CA SER A 15 20.73 -13.32 9.94
C SER A 15 19.46 -13.00 9.18
N SER A 16 18.35 -13.48 9.73
CA SER A 16 16.99 -13.19 9.32
C SER A 16 16.79 -11.67 9.26
N LEU A 17 17.05 -11.07 8.09
CA LEU A 17 16.69 -9.70 7.82
C LEU A 17 15.18 -9.68 7.61
N VAL A 18 14.44 -9.65 8.73
CA VAL A 18 13.04 -9.23 8.71
C VAL A 18 13.09 -7.76 8.30
N LEU A 19 12.85 -7.47 7.01
CA LEU A 19 12.50 -6.12 6.58
C LEU A 19 11.18 -5.77 7.27
N VAL A 20 11.30 -5.15 8.44
CA VAL A 20 10.23 -4.35 9.02
C VAL A 20 9.95 -3.25 7.99
N PRO A 21 8.70 -3.04 7.54
CA PRO A 21 8.39 -1.89 6.72
C PRO A 21 8.79 -0.65 7.52
N ALA A 22 9.63 0.19 6.93
CA ALA A 22 9.95 1.50 7.46
C ALA A 22 8.64 2.28 7.61
N ALA A 23 8.06 2.25 8.81
CA ALA A 23 7.19 3.31 9.25
C ALA A 23 8.08 4.56 9.22
N ALA A 24 7.83 5.45 8.26
CA ALA A 24 8.32 6.81 8.34
C ALA A 24 7.66 7.44 9.58
N ASN A 25 8.28 7.22 10.73
CA ASN A 25 7.94 7.91 11.96
C ASN A 25 8.48 9.32 11.81
N ALA A 26 7.63 10.21 11.32
CA ALA A 26 7.75 11.61 11.62
C ALA A 26 7.48 11.79 13.13
N GLY A 27 8.52 12.01 13.92
CA GLY A 27 8.43 12.41 15.33
C GLY A 27 9.46 11.70 16.21
N GLY A 28 10.32 12.38 16.97
CA GLY A 28 10.40 13.81 17.22
C GLY A 28 11.62 14.17 18.08
N GLY A 29 11.96 15.45 18.05
CA GLY A 29 12.87 16.12 18.97
C GLY A 29 12.27 17.50 19.26
N GLY A 30 12.13 17.84 20.54
CA GLY A 30 11.30 18.93 21.04
C GLY A 30 11.69 20.34 20.60
N GLY A 31 10.71 21.24 20.68
CA GLY A 31 10.89 22.68 20.54
C GLY A 31 9.83 23.31 19.64
N GLY A 32 8.67 23.67 20.19
CA GLY A 32 7.74 24.67 19.63
C GLY A 32 7.48 24.65 18.11
N THR A 33 7.48 23.49 17.45
CA THR A 33 7.33 23.40 16.01
C THR A 33 5.87 23.36 15.62
N VAL A 34 5.50 24.32 14.78
CA VAL A 34 4.18 24.44 14.15
C VAL A 34 3.80 23.08 13.54
N ALA A 35 2.71 22.46 14.00
CA ALA A 35 2.37 21.09 13.64
C ALA A 35 2.21 20.97 12.12
N GLY A 36 3.12 20.22 11.49
CA GLY A 36 3.18 20.05 10.04
C GLY A 36 1.95 19.34 9.45
N PRO A 37 1.90 19.15 8.12
CA PRO A 37 0.87 18.34 7.49
C PRO A 37 0.92 16.92 8.07
N CYS A 38 -0.21 16.48 8.63
CA CYS A 38 -0.37 15.19 9.29
C CYS A 38 -1.71 14.61 8.85
N GLY A 39 -1.69 13.49 8.13
CA GLY A 39 -2.90 12.75 7.74
C GLY A 39 -2.79 11.28 8.13
N ARG A 40 -3.88 10.67 8.58
CA ARG A 40 -3.90 9.25 8.95
C ARG A 40 -5.08 8.52 8.34
N LEU A 41 -4.85 7.31 7.87
CA LEU A 41 -5.87 6.34 7.50
C LEU A 41 -6.33 5.57 8.75
N SER A 42 -7.64 5.40 8.91
CA SER A 42 -8.25 4.68 10.01
C SER A 42 -9.40 3.79 9.53
N GLY A 43 -9.53 2.60 10.13
CA GLY A 43 -10.59 1.63 9.80
C GLY A 43 -10.55 1.13 8.36
N VAL A 44 -9.36 1.02 7.78
CA VAL A 44 -9.21 0.63 6.38
C VAL A 44 -9.50 -0.85 6.20
N THR A 45 -10.34 -1.18 5.22
CA THR A 45 -10.73 -2.54 4.86
C THR A 45 -10.75 -2.70 3.34
N ALA A 46 -10.55 -3.93 2.87
CA ALA A 46 -10.64 -4.32 1.47
C ALA A 46 -11.66 -5.45 1.30
N SER A 47 -12.27 -5.57 0.11
CA SER A 47 -12.97 -6.79 -0.27
C SER A 47 -12.01 -7.97 -0.12
N PRO A 48 -12.36 -9.01 0.66
CA PRO A 48 -11.44 -10.11 0.96
C PRO A 48 -11.18 -10.98 -0.28
N THR A 49 -12.11 -10.99 -1.24
CA THR A 49 -12.02 -11.83 -2.43
C THR A 49 -12.45 -11.06 -3.68
N VAL A 50 -11.68 -11.21 -4.74
CA VAL A 50 -12.01 -10.79 -6.10
C VAL A 50 -12.19 -12.04 -6.95
N THR A 51 -13.33 -12.16 -7.60
CA THR A 51 -13.62 -13.27 -8.52
C THR A 51 -13.45 -12.79 -9.95
N ILE A 52 -12.75 -13.56 -10.76
CA ILE A 52 -12.66 -13.38 -12.20
C ILE A 52 -13.48 -14.49 -12.83
N SER A 53 -14.44 -14.14 -13.68
CA SER A 53 -15.27 -15.11 -14.38
C SER A 53 -15.52 -14.63 -15.81
N LYS A 54 -15.32 -15.51 -16.78
CA LYS A 54 -15.50 -15.19 -18.21
C LYS A 54 -14.73 -13.93 -18.66
N GLY A 55 -13.54 -13.70 -18.10
CA GLY A 55 -12.71 -12.54 -18.42
C GLY A 55 -13.12 -11.22 -17.75
N VAL A 56 -14.05 -11.25 -16.79
CA VAL A 56 -14.48 -10.07 -16.02
C VAL A 56 -14.14 -10.25 -14.55
N ALA A 57 -13.42 -9.27 -13.97
CA ALA A 57 -13.10 -9.25 -12.55
C ALA A 57 -14.16 -8.46 -11.75
N THR A 58 -14.58 -8.99 -10.59
CA THR A 58 -15.36 -8.20 -9.62
C THR A 58 -14.52 -7.06 -9.05
N PRO A 59 -15.10 -5.89 -8.77
CA PRO A 59 -14.33 -4.78 -8.23
C PRO A 59 -13.81 -5.06 -6.82
N LEU A 60 -12.52 -4.79 -6.60
CA LEU A 60 -11.91 -4.66 -5.29
C LEU A 60 -12.43 -3.36 -4.66
N SER A 61 -13.23 -3.48 -3.59
CA SER A 61 -13.74 -2.32 -2.85
C SER A 61 -12.85 -2.05 -1.65
N LEU A 62 -12.38 -0.82 -1.53
CA LEU A 62 -11.57 -0.34 -0.40
C LEU A 62 -12.35 0.75 0.32
N LYS A 63 -12.44 0.64 1.64
CA LYS A 63 -13.18 1.60 2.48
C LYS A 63 -12.39 1.93 3.72
N GLY A 64 -12.59 3.13 4.24
CA GLY A 64 -12.00 3.57 5.50
C GLY A 64 -12.29 5.04 5.75
N SER A 65 -11.48 5.66 6.60
CA SER A 65 -11.54 7.08 6.89
C SER A 65 -10.16 7.72 6.88
N ILE A 66 -10.11 8.99 6.49
CA ILE A 66 -8.93 9.84 6.60
C ILE A 66 -9.18 10.78 7.78
N VAL A 67 -8.20 10.89 8.68
CA VAL A 67 -8.21 11.81 9.82
C VAL A 67 -7.14 12.87 9.58
N ASN A 68 -7.53 14.15 9.58
CA ASN A 68 -6.59 15.26 9.55
C ASN A 68 -6.08 15.51 10.99
N CYS A 69 -4.81 15.21 11.23
CA CYS A 69 -4.12 15.51 12.49
C CYS A 69 -3.26 16.77 12.41
N SER A 70 -3.28 17.49 11.29
CA SER A 70 -2.64 18.79 11.14
C SER A 70 -3.48 19.88 11.80
N ILE A 71 -2.82 20.90 12.34
CA ILE A 71 -3.50 22.13 12.79
C ILE A 71 -3.97 23.01 11.62
N TYR A 72 -3.50 22.70 10.41
CA TYR A 72 -3.85 23.40 9.18
C TYR A 72 -4.99 22.71 8.43
N GLN A 73 -5.65 23.49 7.56
CA GLN A 73 -6.52 22.94 6.55
C GLN A 73 -5.69 22.19 5.51
N GLN A 74 -5.96 20.89 5.33
CA GLN A 74 -5.21 20.04 4.42
C GLN A 74 -6.11 19.43 3.35
N ARG A 75 -5.47 18.99 2.27
CA ARG A 75 -6.10 18.18 1.24
C ARG A 75 -5.27 16.93 1.08
N TYR A 76 -5.91 15.77 1.09
CA TYR A 76 -5.26 14.48 0.85
C TYR A 76 -5.70 13.87 -0.46
N TRP A 77 -4.92 12.90 -0.91
CA TRP A 77 -5.31 11.93 -1.92
C TRP A 77 -4.73 10.57 -1.55
N ILE A 78 -5.38 9.51 -2.01
CA ILE A 78 -4.93 8.13 -1.77
C ILE A 78 -4.50 7.54 -3.10
N ASN A 79 -3.25 7.09 -3.16
CA ASN A 79 -2.79 6.24 -4.24
C ASN A 79 -2.98 4.77 -3.83
N VAL A 80 -3.66 4.02 -4.67
CA VAL A 80 -3.86 2.59 -4.51
C VAL A 80 -3.05 1.88 -5.58
N ASP A 81 -2.11 1.06 -5.16
CA ASP A 81 -1.26 0.29 -6.04
C ASP A 81 -0.90 -1.05 -5.41
N GLU A 82 -0.60 -2.06 -6.23
CA GLU A 82 0.05 -3.27 -5.75
C GLU A 82 1.57 -3.10 -5.81
N PRO A 83 2.29 -3.34 -4.69
CA PRO A 83 3.74 -3.37 -4.72
C PRO A 83 4.20 -4.57 -5.58
N THR A 84 5.03 -4.30 -6.59
CA THR A 84 5.82 -5.33 -7.26
C THR A 84 6.72 -6.02 -6.22
N PRO A 85 6.83 -7.38 -6.19
CA PRO A 85 6.64 -8.34 -7.28
C PRO A 85 5.55 -9.42 -7.01
N VAL A 86 4.55 -9.14 -6.16
CA VAL A 86 3.63 -10.19 -5.63
C VAL A 86 2.89 -10.95 -6.73
N ASN A 87 2.49 -10.30 -7.83
CA ASN A 87 2.02 -10.97 -9.04
C ASN A 87 2.41 -10.16 -10.29
N PRO A 88 3.28 -10.67 -11.19
CA PRO A 88 3.65 -9.96 -12.41
C PRO A 88 2.57 -9.99 -13.49
N ASN A 89 1.56 -10.86 -13.34
CA ASN A 89 0.55 -11.08 -14.37
C ASN A 89 -0.64 -10.15 -14.24
N CYS A 90 -0.91 -9.61 -13.04
CA CYS A 90 -2.12 -8.86 -12.74
C CYS A 90 -1.84 -7.80 -11.67
N SER A 91 -2.53 -6.67 -11.75
CA SER A 91 -2.41 -5.61 -10.73
C SER A 91 -3.71 -4.83 -10.59
N ALA A 92 -4.01 -4.39 -9.37
CA ALA A 92 -4.99 -3.37 -9.09
C ALA A 92 -4.31 -2.00 -8.92
N LYS A 93 -4.86 -0.97 -9.57
CA LYS A 93 -4.44 0.43 -9.39
C LYS A 93 -5.65 1.34 -9.37
N ALA A 94 -5.63 2.34 -8.49
CA ALA A 94 -6.61 3.40 -8.48
C ALA A 94 -6.05 4.65 -7.81
N LEU A 95 -6.64 5.79 -8.14
CA LEU A 95 -6.40 7.03 -7.41
C LEU A 95 -7.73 7.51 -6.86
N TYR A 96 -7.71 7.90 -5.58
CA TYR A 96 -8.85 8.54 -4.94
C TYR A 96 -8.49 9.97 -4.57
N PHE A 97 -9.22 10.92 -5.16
CA PHE A 97 -9.11 12.35 -4.90
C PHE A 97 -10.37 12.83 -4.20
N PRO A 98 -10.37 12.89 -2.87
CA PRO A 98 -11.48 13.52 -2.18
C PRO A 98 -11.47 15.04 -2.45
N ASN A 99 -12.64 15.59 -2.74
CA ASN A 99 -12.78 16.97 -3.21
C ASN A 99 -12.72 18.01 -2.08
N SER A 100 -12.91 17.57 -0.83
CA SER A 100 -13.01 18.44 0.34
C SER A 100 -11.66 18.91 0.86
N ILE A 101 -11.67 20.05 1.55
CA ILE A 101 -10.58 20.52 2.42
C ILE A 101 -10.96 20.11 3.85
N TRP A 102 -10.01 19.55 4.60
CA TRP A 102 -10.25 19.06 5.97
C TRP A 102 -9.73 20.03 7.00
N SER A 103 -10.59 20.45 7.92
CA SER A 103 -10.20 21.16 9.13
C SER A 103 -9.39 20.28 10.07
N SER A 104 -8.65 20.90 10.98
CA SER A 104 -7.93 20.20 12.05
C SER A 104 -8.86 19.29 12.84
N GLY A 105 -8.42 18.05 13.10
CA GLY A 105 -9.17 17.04 13.86
C GLY A 105 -10.36 16.43 13.11
N SER A 106 -10.67 16.88 11.89
CA SER A 106 -11.80 16.33 11.13
C SER A 106 -11.47 14.95 10.56
N SER A 107 -12.53 14.16 10.34
CA SER A 107 -12.43 12.87 9.68
C SER A 107 -13.39 12.78 8.50
N GLN A 108 -13.01 12.00 7.49
CA GLN A 108 -13.82 11.79 6.29
C GLN A 108 -13.71 10.36 5.82
N SER A 109 -14.87 9.73 5.67
CA SER A 109 -14.97 8.40 5.08
C SER A 109 -14.68 8.44 3.58
N PHE A 110 -14.03 7.38 3.09
CA PHE A 110 -13.83 7.13 1.67
C PHE A 110 -14.29 5.73 1.28
N SER A 111 -14.64 5.59 0.01
CA SER A 111 -14.89 4.32 -0.65
C SER A 111 -14.35 4.42 -2.06
N VAL A 112 -13.45 3.52 -2.44
CA VAL A 112 -12.90 3.43 -3.79
C VAL A 112 -13.02 2.00 -4.29
N SER A 113 -13.53 1.84 -5.50
CA SER A 113 -13.58 0.56 -6.20
C SER A 113 -12.53 0.56 -7.30
N THR A 114 -11.71 -0.48 -7.37
CA THR A 114 -10.78 -0.71 -8.47
C THR A 114 -10.99 -2.09 -9.06
N SER A 115 -10.61 -2.29 -10.31
CA SER A 115 -10.63 -3.61 -10.96
C SER A 115 -9.21 -4.13 -11.07
N ILE A 116 -9.06 -5.45 -10.98
CA ILE A 116 -7.81 -6.11 -11.30
C ILE A 116 -7.70 -6.14 -12.82
N VAL A 117 -6.56 -5.70 -13.33
CA VAL A 117 -6.24 -5.76 -14.75
C VAL A 117 -5.03 -6.67 -14.97
N PRO A 118 -5.00 -7.44 -16.07
CA PRO A 118 -3.83 -8.22 -16.42
C PRO A 118 -2.69 -7.27 -16.80
N ALA A 119 -1.54 -7.40 -16.15
CA ALA A 119 -0.34 -6.63 -16.42
C ALA A 119 0.34 -7.22 -17.66
N GLY A 120 0.07 -6.63 -18.83
CA GLY A 120 0.74 -6.98 -20.09
C GLY A 120 0.27 -8.28 -20.76
N ALA A 121 -0.78 -8.92 -20.26
CA ALA A 121 -1.37 -10.14 -20.84
C ALA A 121 -2.82 -9.90 -21.31
N THR A 122 -3.26 -10.68 -22.30
CA THR A 122 -4.66 -10.69 -22.79
C THR A 122 -5.58 -11.58 -21.93
N SER A 123 -5.05 -12.21 -20.86
CA SER A 123 -5.79 -13.18 -20.06
C SER A 123 -5.49 -13.06 -18.56
N PHE A 124 -6.42 -13.57 -17.74
CA PHE A 124 -6.35 -13.59 -16.29
C PHE A 124 -5.79 -14.92 -15.72
N ALA A 125 -5.26 -15.82 -16.56
CA ALA A 125 -4.86 -17.16 -16.16
C ALA A 125 -3.79 -17.19 -15.05
N GLY A 126 -2.98 -16.13 -14.94
CA GLY A 126 -1.95 -15.97 -13.91
C GLY A 126 -2.37 -15.13 -12.69
N CYS A 127 -3.63 -14.71 -12.59
CA CYS A 127 -4.08 -13.82 -11.51
C CYS A 127 -4.45 -14.52 -10.21
N ALA A 128 -4.71 -15.83 -10.23
CA ALA A 128 -5.18 -16.53 -9.04
C ALA A 128 -4.13 -16.47 -7.90
N GLY A 129 -4.59 -16.31 -6.66
CA GLY A 129 -3.72 -16.34 -5.48
C GLY A 129 -3.95 -15.20 -4.51
N THR A 130 -3.03 -15.03 -3.57
CA THR A 130 -3.07 -13.95 -2.57
C THR A 130 -2.33 -12.73 -3.09
N HIS A 131 -2.99 -11.58 -3.01
CA HIS A 131 -2.49 -10.29 -3.47
C HIS A 131 -2.43 -9.32 -2.30
N THR A 132 -1.55 -8.33 -2.43
CA THR A 132 -1.41 -7.26 -1.46
C THR A 132 -1.62 -5.94 -2.16
N VAL A 133 -2.56 -5.14 -1.67
CA VAL A 133 -2.79 -3.77 -2.13
C VAL A 133 -2.23 -2.80 -1.11
N ARG A 134 -1.58 -1.74 -1.60
CA ARG A 134 -0.99 -0.66 -0.82
C ARG A 134 -1.79 0.62 -1.05
N LEU A 135 -2.23 1.20 0.06
CA LEU A 135 -2.85 2.52 0.11
C LEU A 135 -1.83 3.50 0.64
N THR A 136 -1.44 4.45 -0.18
CA THR A 136 -0.52 5.54 0.18
C THR A 136 -1.32 6.82 0.32
N LEU A 137 -1.51 7.27 1.57
CA LEU A 137 -2.08 8.57 1.85
C LEU A 137 -1.01 9.63 1.61
N LYS A 138 -1.33 10.60 0.76
CA LYS A 138 -0.47 11.73 0.45
C LYS A 138 -1.16 13.02 0.75
N ASP A 139 -0.39 13.95 1.28
CA ASP A 139 -0.79 15.35 1.33
C ASP A 139 -0.70 15.95 -0.08
N ARG A 140 -1.71 16.74 -0.45
CA ARG A 140 -1.82 17.38 -1.77
C ARG A 140 -1.20 18.78 -1.77
N SER A 141 -1.03 19.39 -0.61
CA SER A 141 -0.43 20.72 -0.45
C SER A 141 1.08 20.67 -0.73
N PHE A 142 1.74 19.59 -0.33
CA PHE A 142 3.19 19.41 -0.41
C PHE A 142 3.62 18.12 -1.13
N GLY A 143 2.68 17.22 -1.43
CA GLY A 143 2.98 15.95 -2.11
C GLY A 143 3.60 14.88 -1.20
N TYR A 144 3.75 15.16 0.11
CA TYR A 144 4.39 14.24 1.05
C TYR A 144 3.55 13.02 1.36
N VAL A 145 4.21 11.87 1.50
CA VAL A 145 3.58 10.65 2.02
C VAL A 145 3.33 10.85 3.51
N GLN A 146 2.08 10.67 3.90
CA GLN A 146 1.61 10.82 5.27
C GLN A 146 1.52 9.46 5.97
N GLN A 147 0.99 8.46 5.26
CA GLN A 147 0.88 7.10 5.76
C GLN A 147 0.83 6.10 4.61
N VAL A 148 1.31 4.89 4.87
CA VAL A 148 1.15 3.72 4.00
C VAL A 148 0.44 2.62 4.77
N VAL A 149 -0.59 2.03 4.19
CA VAL A 149 -1.31 0.86 4.72
C VAL A 149 -1.34 -0.22 3.66
N THR A 150 -1.03 -1.45 4.04
CA THR A 150 -1.12 -2.63 3.16
C THR A 150 -2.25 -3.53 3.62
N LEU A 151 -3.02 -4.03 2.66
CA LEU A 151 -4.12 -4.95 2.87
C LEU A 151 -3.94 -6.16 1.96
N THR A 152 -4.37 -7.31 2.44
CA THR A 152 -4.31 -8.56 1.70
C THR A 152 -5.69 -8.93 1.19
N TYR A 153 -5.77 -9.45 -0.03
CA TYR A 153 -7.00 -9.94 -0.63
C TYR A 153 -6.69 -11.15 -1.52
N THR A 154 -7.69 -11.98 -1.82
CA THR A 154 -7.50 -13.19 -2.62
C THR A 154 -8.19 -13.07 -3.97
N VAL A 155 -7.54 -13.53 -5.03
CA VAL A 155 -8.09 -13.61 -6.37
C VAL A 155 -8.41 -15.05 -6.71
N VAL A 156 -9.63 -15.27 -7.17
CA VAL A 156 -10.13 -16.57 -7.63
C VAL A 156 -10.52 -16.45 -9.09
N VAL A 157 -9.95 -17.29 -9.95
CA VAL A 157 -10.30 -17.39 -11.36
C VAL A 157 -11.25 -18.59 -11.54
N LYS A 158 -12.41 -18.37 -12.15
CA LYS A 158 -13.43 -19.37 -12.43
C LYS A 158 -13.77 -19.41 -13.92
#